data_AF-A0A7X6NXW5-F1
#
_entry.id   AF-A0A7X6NXW5-F1
#
_cell.length_a   1.000
_cell.length_b   1.000
_cell.length_c   1.000
_cell.angle_alpha   90.00
_cell.angle_beta   90.00
_cell.angle_gamma   90.00
#
_symmetry.space_group_name_H-M   'P 1'
#
loop_
_entity.id
_entity.type
_entity.pdbx_description
1 polymer ?
#
loop_
_entity_poly.entity_id
_entity_poly.type
_entity_poly.pdbx_seq_one_letter_code
_entity_poly.pdbx_strand_id
1 'polypeptide(L)'
;MKNLKINTKISDIKYDDNKINIYFFWGDGCPYCDVELEFFESLDEKYYDLFTLNSFEVWYNQGNAKLLSDLANKMEQDVNVVPYTIVGDYSFIGFEKGYETAILDIIKKHHENSYDIYFDK
;
A
#
# COMPACT_ATOMS: atom_id res chain seq x y z
N MET A 1 -14.16 13.07 0.75
CA MET A 1 -14.64 11.68 0.65
C MET A 1 -13.42 10.79 0.77
N LYS A 2 -13.37 9.89 1.76
CA LYS A 2 -12.21 9.02 2.02
C LYS A 2 -11.96 8.13 0.79
N ASN A 3 -10.84 8.33 0.10
CA ASN A 3 -10.44 7.59 -1.12
C ASN A 3 -9.75 6.26 -0.77
N LEU A 4 -10.28 5.50 0.18
CA LEU A 4 -9.72 4.23 0.59
C LEU A 4 -10.45 3.13 -0.17
N LYS A 5 -9.79 2.56 -1.18
CA LYS A 5 -10.34 1.46 -1.96
C LYS A 5 -10.01 0.15 -1.24
N ILE A 6 -11.00 -0.36 -0.50
CA ILE A 6 -10.95 -1.72 0.06
C ILE A 6 -11.21 -2.71 -1.09
N ASN A 7 -10.28 -3.64 -1.32
CA ASN A 7 -10.31 -4.62 -2.42
C ASN A 7 -10.26 -3.99 -3.82
N THR A 8 -9.21 -3.21 -4.07
CA THR A 8 -8.90 -2.67 -5.38
C THR A 8 -8.71 -3.79 -6.41
N LYS A 9 -9.24 -3.60 -7.62
CA LYS A 9 -8.83 -4.38 -8.78
C LYS A 9 -7.59 -3.75 -9.38
N ILE A 10 -6.53 -4.54 -9.57
CA ILE A 10 -5.27 -4.07 -10.15
C ILE A 10 -5.45 -3.37 -11.51
N SER A 11 -6.44 -3.79 -12.31
CA SER A 11 -6.81 -3.17 -13.59
C SER A 11 -7.30 -1.72 -13.48
N ASP A 12 -7.79 -1.34 -12.30
CA ASP A 12 -8.46 -0.06 -12.06
C ASP A 12 -7.49 0.97 -11.46
N ILE A 13 -6.27 0.57 -11.12
CA ILE A 13 -5.22 1.49 -10.67
C ILE A 13 -4.81 2.37 -11.84
N LYS A 14 -4.61 3.64 -11.54
CA LYS A 14 -4.08 4.63 -12.45
C LYS A 14 -2.84 5.24 -11.81
N TYR A 15 -1.87 5.54 -12.65
CA TYR A 15 -0.73 6.35 -12.27
C TYR A 15 -1.11 7.84 -12.33
N ASP A 16 -0.62 8.62 -11.37
CA ASP A 16 -0.78 10.07 -11.27
C ASP A 16 0.56 10.66 -10.81
N ASP A 17 1.13 11.55 -11.62
CA ASP A 17 2.42 12.18 -11.32
C ASP A 17 2.44 13.00 -10.03
N ASN A 18 1.30 13.27 -9.40
CA ASN A 18 1.22 14.02 -8.15
C ASN A 18 0.82 13.14 -6.96
N LYS A 19 0.67 11.82 -7.15
CA LYS A 19 0.26 10.91 -6.08
C LYS A 19 1.07 9.63 -6.11
N ILE A 20 1.55 9.24 -4.94
CA ILE A 20 2.12 7.90 -4.77
C ILE A 20 1.01 6.85 -4.68
N ASN A 21 1.09 5.79 -5.48
CA ASN A 21 0.26 4.60 -5.27
C ASN A 21 0.86 3.78 -4.13
N ILE A 22 0.04 3.52 -3.12
CA ILE A 22 0.37 2.60 -2.04
C ILE A 22 -0.31 1.27 -2.35
N TYR A 23 0.45 0.18 -2.25
CA TYR A 23 -0.05 -1.19 -2.40
C TYR A 23 -0.08 -1.84 -1.03
N PHE A 24 -1.28 -1.96 -0.46
CA PHE A 24 -1.50 -2.51 0.87
C PHE A 24 -2.13 -3.90 0.78
N PHE A 25 -1.37 -4.93 1.10
CA PHE A 25 -1.85 -6.31 1.12
C PHE A 25 -2.25 -6.71 2.53
N TRP A 26 -3.46 -7.25 2.68
CA TRP A 26 -4.07 -7.54 3.97
C TRP A 26 -4.82 -8.88 3.96
N GLY A 27 -5.26 -9.34 5.12
CA GLY A 27 -6.08 -10.55 5.27
C GLY A 27 -7.32 -10.30 6.11
N ASP A 28 -8.45 -10.93 5.77
CA ASP A 28 -9.68 -10.79 6.54
C ASP A 28 -9.54 -11.40 7.95
N GLY A 29 -9.75 -10.57 8.98
CA GLY A 29 -9.51 -10.91 10.40
C GLY A 29 -8.08 -10.70 10.90
N CYS A 30 -7.22 -10.03 10.13
CA CYS A 30 -5.85 -9.68 10.50
C CYS A 30 -5.79 -8.42 11.40
N PRO A 31 -5.49 -8.53 12.71
CA PRO A 31 -5.54 -7.40 13.63
C PRO A 31 -4.51 -6.30 13.30
N TYR A 32 -3.32 -6.68 12.82
CA TYR A 32 -2.30 -5.70 12.43
C TYR A 32 -2.68 -4.95 11.15
N CYS A 33 -3.41 -5.61 10.25
CA CYS A 33 -3.92 -5.00 9.04
C CYS A 33 -5.00 -3.96 9.38
N ASP A 34 -5.86 -4.26 10.36
CA ASP A 34 -6.87 -3.32 10.86
C ASP A 34 -6.20 -2.06 11.44
N VAL A 35 -5.15 -2.23 12.25
CA VAL A 35 -4.38 -1.10 12.82
C VAL A 35 -3.73 -0.23 11.74
N GLU A 36 -3.15 -0.84 10.71
CA GLU A 36 -2.56 -0.08 9.60
C GLU A 36 -3.63 0.67 8.77
N LEU A 37 -4.78 0.04 8.53
CA LEU A 37 -5.90 0.68 7.85
C LEU A 37 -6.45 1.86 8.67
N GLU A 38 -6.60 1.70 10.00
CA GLU A 38 -6.96 2.77 10.92
C GLU A 38 -5.97 3.94 10.86
N PHE A 39 -4.67 3.66 10.75
CA PHE A 39 -3.66 4.70 10.54
C PHE A 39 -3.96 5.52 9.27
N PHE A 40 -4.14 4.87 8.11
CA PHE A 40 -4.47 5.58 6.87
C PHE A 40 -5.79 6.34 6.96
N GLU A 41 -6.79 5.79 7.65
CA GLU A 41 -8.09 6.42 7.89
C GLU A 41 -8.05 7.63 8.84
N SER A 42 -7.04 7.69 9.70
CA SER A 42 -6.84 8.74 10.70
C SER A 42 -6.11 9.97 10.16
N LEU A 43 -5.49 9.87 8.98
CA LEU A 43 -4.74 10.97 8.39
C LEU A 43 -5.63 12.19 8.08
N ASP A 44 -5.07 13.38 8.31
CA ASP A 44 -5.68 14.65 7.92
C ASP A 44 -6.05 14.63 6.42
N GLU A 45 -7.18 15.23 6.07
CA GLU A 45 -7.68 15.24 4.69
C GLU A 45 -6.67 15.78 3.67
N LYS A 46 -5.82 16.74 4.10
CA LYS A 46 -4.75 17.33 3.27
C LYS A 46 -3.74 16.30 2.76
N TYR A 47 -3.62 15.13 3.39
CA TYR A 47 -2.70 14.07 2.97
C TYR A 47 -3.30 13.14 1.91
N TYR A 48 -4.63 13.06 1.79
CA TYR A 48 -5.27 12.19 0.78
C TYR A 48 -5.05 12.67 -0.66
N ASP A 49 -4.57 13.89 -0.84
CA ASP A 49 -4.16 14.39 -2.15
C ASP A 49 -2.73 13.98 -2.53
N LEU A 50 -1.96 13.38 -1.62
CA LEU A 50 -0.58 12.96 -1.87
C LEU A 50 -0.45 11.49 -2.25
N PHE A 51 -1.49 10.68 -2.02
CA PHE A 51 -1.41 9.24 -2.27
C PHE A 51 -2.76 8.64 -2.67
N THR A 52 -2.70 7.46 -3.27
CA THR A 52 -3.85 6.57 -3.48
C THR A 52 -3.59 5.27 -2.75
N LEU A 53 -4.41 4.92 -1.75
CA LEU A 53 -4.32 3.61 -1.09
C LEU A 53 -5.07 2.57 -1.91
N ASN A 54 -4.32 1.64 -2.49
CA ASN A 54 -4.85 0.48 -3.18
C ASN A 54 -4.67 -0.75 -2.28
N SER A 55 -5.77 -1.30 -1.77
CA SER A 55 -5.67 -2.43 -0.85
C SER A 55 -6.17 -3.74 -1.48
N PHE A 56 -5.54 -4.86 -1.10
CA PHE A 56 -5.77 -6.17 -1.69
C PHE A 56 -5.84 -7.23 -0.59
N GLU A 57 -7.01 -7.81 -0.38
CA GLU A 57 -7.16 -8.99 0.49
C GLU A 57 -6.49 -10.19 -0.20
N VAL A 58 -5.65 -10.96 0.50
CA VAL A 58 -4.86 -12.05 -0.10
C VAL A 58 -5.16 -13.45 0.43
N TRP A 59 -5.82 -13.61 1.57
CA TRP A 59 -6.09 -14.94 2.13
C TRP A 59 -7.20 -15.67 1.38
N TYR A 60 -8.21 -14.94 0.89
CA TYR A 60 -9.36 -15.50 0.18
C TYR A 60 -9.41 -15.13 -1.30
N ASN A 61 -8.44 -14.34 -1.78
CA ASN A 61 -8.32 -13.98 -3.19
C ASN A 61 -6.94 -14.38 -3.76
N GLN A 62 -6.92 -15.48 -4.52
CA GLN A 62 -5.70 -16.01 -5.14
C GLN A 62 -5.05 -15.04 -6.16
N GLY A 63 -5.85 -14.21 -6.83
CA GLY A 63 -5.32 -13.22 -7.78
C GLY A 63 -4.52 -12.13 -7.07
N ASN A 64 -5.03 -11.67 -5.93
CA ASN A 64 -4.35 -10.71 -5.07
C ASN A 64 -3.13 -11.35 -4.38
N ALA A 65 -3.21 -12.61 -3.94
CA ALA A 65 -2.07 -13.34 -3.40
C ALA A 65 -0.93 -13.46 -4.42
N LYS A 66 -1.28 -13.72 -5.69
CA LYS A 66 -0.30 -13.71 -6.78
C LYS A 66 0.31 -12.32 -6.98
N LEU A 67 -0.51 -11.27 -6.95
CA LEU A 67 -0.03 -9.89 -7.06
C LEU A 67 0.95 -9.54 -5.93
N LEU A 68 0.68 -9.93 -4.68
CA LEU A 68 1.62 -9.78 -3.56
C LEU A 68 2.95 -10.41 -3.91
N SER A 69 2.95 -11.69 -4.32
CA SER A 69 4.18 -12.41 -4.66
C SER A 69 4.94 -11.73 -5.81
N ASP A 70 4.24 -11.31 -6.86
CA ASP A 70 4.85 -10.65 -8.02
C ASP A 70 5.54 -9.33 -7.62
N LEU A 71 4.89 -8.49 -6.80
CA LEU A 71 5.45 -7.20 -6.38
C LEU A 71 6.53 -7.37 -5.30
N ALA A 72 6.38 -8.30 -4.36
CA ALA A 72 7.41 -8.61 -3.37
C ALA A 72 8.70 -9.10 -4.05
N ASN A 73 8.58 -9.94 -5.09
CA ASN A 73 9.72 -10.39 -5.88
C ASN A 73 10.42 -9.23 -6.60
N LYS A 74 9.68 -8.24 -7.12
CA LYS A 74 10.29 -7.01 -7.69
C LYS A 74 11.08 -6.21 -6.65
N MET A 75 10.63 -6.25 -5.39
CA MET A 75 11.34 -5.66 -4.25
C MET A 75 12.50 -6.55 -3.74
N GLU A 76 12.79 -7.67 -4.41
CA GLU A 76 13.78 -8.67 -3.98
C GLU A 76 13.50 -9.26 -2.59
N GLN A 77 12.21 -9.35 -2.23
CA GLN A 77 11.74 -9.84 -0.93
C GLN A 77 10.89 -11.11 -1.08
N ASP A 78 11.09 -12.05 -0.14
CA ASP A 78 10.21 -13.21 0.03
C ASP A 78 9.23 -12.92 1.17
N VAL A 79 7.96 -12.70 0.84
CA VAL A 79 6.92 -12.25 1.78
C VAL A 79 5.76 -13.23 1.79
N ASN A 80 5.44 -13.75 2.98
CA ASN A 80 4.34 -14.70 3.21
C ASN A 80 3.43 -14.32 4.39
N VAL A 81 3.57 -13.10 4.92
CA VAL A 81 2.77 -12.57 6.02
C VAL A 81 2.12 -11.24 5.63
N VAL A 82 1.04 -10.89 6.32
CA VAL A 82 0.32 -9.61 6.17
C VAL A 82 0.22 -8.90 7.53
N PRO A 83 0.12 -7.56 7.56
CA PRO A 83 0.10 -6.68 6.38
C PRO A 83 1.45 -6.60 5.65
N TYR A 84 1.40 -6.32 4.35
CA TYR A 84 2.57 -5.96 3.56
C TYR A 84 2.24 -4.72 2.74
N THR A 85 3.04 -3.67 2.91
CA THR A 85 2.75 -2.35 2.33
C THR A 85 3.92 -1.87 1.51
N ILE A 86 3.67 -1.52 0.25
CA ILE A 86 4.66 -0.90 -0.63
C ILE A 86 4.28 0.57 -0.83
N VAL A 87 5.27 1.45 -0.65
CA VAL A 87 5.17 2.90 -0.82
C VAL A 87 6.34 3.34 -1.71
N GLY A 88 6.08 3.45 -3.02
CA GLY A 88 7.15 3.72 -3.99
C GLY A 88 8.12 2.56 -4.10
N ASP A 89 9.41 2.81 -3.86
CA ASP A 89 10.50 1.82 -3.80
C ASP A 89 10.80 1.33 -2.38
N TYR A 90 9.95 1.69 -1.40
CA TYR A 90 10.03 1.22 -0.02
C TYR A 90 8.93 0.19 0.27
N SER A 91 9.21 -0.74 1.18
CA SER A 91 8.21 -1.69 1.67
C SER A 91 8.29 -1.94 3.17
N PHE A 92 7.17 -2.38 3.75
CA PHE A 92 6.98 -2.63 5.17
C PHE A 92 6.29 -4.00 5.33
N ILE A 93 6.91 -4.89 6.11
CA ILE A 93 6.36 -6.22 6.43
C ILE A 93 5.85 -6.18 7.87
N GLY A 94 4.57 -6.49 8.07
CA GLY A 94 3.88 -6.24 9.33
C GLY A 94 3.61 -4.76 9.56
N PHE A 95 3.10 -4.44 10.75
CA PHE A 95 2.87 -3.05 11.15
C PHE A 95 3.28 -2.84 12.61
N GLU A 96 4.33 -2.06 12.82
CA GLU A 96 4.92 -1.81 14.13
C GLU A 96 4.99 -0.31 14.42
N LYS A 97 5.12 0.02 15.70
CA LYS A 97 5.21 1.40 16.16
C LYS A 97 6.33 2.16 15.45
N GLY A 98 5.97 3.27 14.80
CA GLY A 98 6.89 4.14 14.08
C GLY A 98 6.79 3.98 12.56
N TYR A 99 6.14 2.92 12.06
CA TYR A 99 5.86 2.77 10.63
C TYR A 99 4.92 3.87 10.14
N GLU A 100 4.00 4.34 11.00
CA GLU A 100 3.11 5.46 10.70
C GLU A 100 3.90 6.70 10.24
N THR A 101 4.91 7.07 11.01
CA THR A 101 5.77 8.23 10.72
C THR A 101 6.60 7.99 9.47
N ALA A 102 7.21 6.81 9.35
CA ALA A 102 8.05 6.48 8.20
C ALA A 102 7.26 6.49 6.88
N ILE A 103 6.10 5.84 6.85
CA ILE A 103 5.20 5.82 5.69
C ILE A 103 4.79 7.24 5.31
N LEU A 104 4.32 8.03 6.28
CA LEU A 104 3.86 9.39 6.02
C LEU A 104 4.99 10.31 5.50
N ASP A 105 6.21 10.15 6.01
CA ASP A 105 7.38 10.91 5.57
C ASP A 105 7.80 10.52 4.14
N ILE A 106 7.74 9.24 3.79
CA ILE A 106 7.97 8.78 2.41
C ILE A 106 6.93 9.39 1.48
N ILE A 107 5.64 9.30 1.81
CA ILE A 107 4.54 9.88 1.01
C ILE A 107 4.81 11.37 0.76
N LYS A 108 5.06 12.14 1.81
CA LYS A 108 5.31 13.59 1.69
C LYS A 108 6.50 13.90 0.78
N LYS A 109 7.59 13.14 0.93
CA LYS A 109 8.85 13.40 0.22
C LYS A 109 8.82 12.92 -1.23
N HIS A 110 8.03 11.90 -1.54
CA HIS A 110 8.11 11.17 -2.82
C HIS A 110 6.80 11.10 -3.60
N HIS A 111 5.75 11.86 -3.24
CA HIS A 111 4.47 11.85 -3.97
C HIS A 111 4.54 12.45 -5.39
N GLU A 112 5.49 13.33 -5.68
CA GLU A 112 5.65 13.94 -7.01
C GLU A 112 6.58 13.11 -7.90
N ASN A 113 6.14 12.84 -9.14
CA ASN A 113 6.79 11.95 -10.11
C ASN A 113 7.25 10.64 -9.45
N SER A 114 6.38 10.08 -8.61
CA SER A 114 6.72 8.97 -7.74
C SER A 114 7.01 7.72 -8.55
N TYR A 115 8.09 7.01 -8.23
CA TYR A 115 8.27 5.65 -8.71
C TYR A 115 7.07 4.79 -8.28
N ASP A 116 6.57 3.97 -9.20
CA ASP A 116 5.49 3.03 -8.96
C ASP A 116 5.90 1.61 -9.35
N ILE A 117 6.01 0.74 -8.35
CA ILE A 117 6.45 -0.65 -8.51
C ILE A 117 5.64 -1.46 -9.54
N TYR A 118 4.39 -1.09 -9.83
CA TYR A 118 3.55 -1.77 -10.81
C TYR A 118 3.74 -1.21 -12.22
N PHE A 119 3.77 0.11 -12.39
CA PHE A 119 3.86 0.75 -13.71
C PHE A 119 5.29 0.86 -14.23
N ASP A 120 6.26 1.02 -13.34
CA ASP A 120 7.66 1.17 -13.69
C ASP A 120 8.35 -0.20 -13.83
N LYS A 121 9.30 -0.27 -14.78
CA LYS A 121 10.02 -1.48 -15.17
C LYS A 121 11.41 -1.53 -14.58
#